data_AF-A0A0M2PYI3-F1
#
_entry.id   AF-A0A0M2PYI3-F1
#
_cell.length_a   1.000
_cell.length_b   1.000
_cell.length_c   1.000
_cell.angle_alpha   90.00
_cell.angle_beta   90.00
_cell.angle_gamma   90.00
#
_symmetry.space_group_name_H-M   'P 1'
#
loop_
_entity.id
_entity.type
_entity.pdbx_description
1 polymer ?
#
loop_
_entity_poly.entity_id
_entity_poly.type
_entity_poly.pdbx_seq_one_letter_code
_entity_poly.pdbx_strand_id
1 'polypeptide(L)'
;MGLFDGVETPPAVRHGDRPYQLPDYGSTAHIARLLNLPVVLVLDCSHLSGSVTAIVQGYRSFDPLLPLAGVVLNRVGSDRHLRLLTLALETIQMPILGVLRRQGGIAIPDRHLGLVPAGELTHLDRVLGGDKVELTAQYLLILHHGVSVGWWINL
;
A
#
# COMPACT_ATOMS: atom_id res chain seq x y z
N MET A 1 5.33 -7.28 -12.80
CA MET A 1 4.36 -6.23 -13.10
C MET A 1 4.22 -5.35 -11.87
N GLY A 2 4.97 -4.27 -11.85
CA GLY A 2 4.82 -3.15 -10.93
C GLY A 2 3.49 -2.41 -11.12
N LEU A 3 3.26 -1.45 -10.23
CA LEU A 3 2.00 -0.70 -10.10
C LEU A 3 1.53 -0.06 -11.42
N PHE A 4 2.47 0.45 -12.21
CA PHE A 4 2.22 1.15 -13.48
C PHE A 4 2.58 0.33 -14.71
N ASP A 5 2.86 -0.97 -14.56
CA ASP A 5 3.24 -1.85 -15.67
C ASP A 5 1.99 -2.23 -16.49
N GLY A 6 1.50 -1.28 -17.29
CA GLY A 6 0.44 -1.48 -18.26
C GLY A 6 0.98 -1.49 -19.68
N VAL A 7 0.06 -1.31 -20.63
CA VAL A 7 0.40 -1.12 -22.04
C VAL A 7 0.05 0.29 -22.48
N GLU A 8 0.51 0.68 -23.66
CA GLU A 8 0.07 1.93 -24.28
C GLU A 8 -1.46 1.95 -24.41
N THR A 9 -2.06 3.10 -24.13
CA THR A 9 -3.51 3.27 -24.20
C THR A 9 -3.99 3.08 -25.65
N PRO A 10 -4.85 2.10 -25.95
CA PRO A 10 -5.30 1.87 -27.32
C PRO A 10 -6.05 3.09 -27.87
N PRO A 11 -5.91 3.43 -29.18
CA PRO A 11 -6.55 4.61 -29.77
C PRO A 11 -8.08 4.65 -29.59
N ALA A 12 -8.72 3.48 -29.52
CA ALA A 12 -10.16 3.33 -29.35
C ALA A 12 -10.65 3.57 -27.91
N VAL A 13 -9.76 3.59 -26.91
CA VAL A 13 -10.12 3.67 -25.47
C VAL A 13 -9.78 5.05 -24.88
N ARG A 14 -9.79 6.10 -25.71
CA ARG A 14 -9.62 7.48 -25.24
C ARG A 14 -10.84 7.91 -24.42
N HIS A 15 -10.79 7.72 -23.11
CA HIS A 15 -11.73 8.36 -22.20
C HIS A 15 -11.48 9.87 -22.21
N GLY A 16 -12.54 10.63 -22.50
CA GLY A 16 -12.50 12.09 -22.64
C GLY A 16 -11.87 12.81 -21.44
N ASP A 17 -11.22 13.94 -21.76
CA ASP A 17 -10.73 15.05 -20.92
C ASP A 17 -9.95 14.73 -19.63
N ARG A 18 -9.51 13.49 -19.39
CA ARG A 18 -8.63 13.21 -18.25
C ARG A 18 -7.24 13.78 -18.50
N PRO A 19 -6.72 14.67 -17.63
CA PRO A 19 -5.52 15.46 -17.90
C PRO A 19 -4.20 14.68 -17.84
N TYR A 20 -4.21 13.35 -17.67
CA TYR A 20 -3.03 12.50 -17.66
C TYR A 20 -3.36 11.14 -18.30
N GLN A 21 -2.76 10.86 -19.46
CA GLN A 21 -2.70 9.50 -20.02
C GLN A 21 -1.29 8.97 -19.81
N LEU A 22 -1.05 8.37 -18.64
CA LEU A 22 0.11 7.52 -18.46
C LEU A 22 0.00 6.32 -19.42
N PRO A 23 1.10 5.80 -19.99
CA PRO A 23 1.09 4.59 -20.82
C PRO A 23 0.98 3.33 -19.92
N ASP A 24 -0.03 3.31 -19.06
CA ASP A 24 -0.25 2.30 -18.03
C ASP A 24 -1.63 1.63 -18.16
N TYR A 25 -2.20 1.61 -19.37
CA TYR A 25 -3.52 1.01 -19.62
C TYR A 25 -3.53 -0.47 -19.18
N GLY A 26 -4.54 -0.84 -18.41
CA GLY A 26 -4.68 -2.18 -17.84
C GLY A 26 -3.75 -2.48 -16.64
N SER A 27 -2.90 -1.54 -16.23
CA SER A 27 -2.08 -1.68 -15.01
C SER A 27 -2.94 -1.66 -13.74
N THR A 28 -2.33 -2.01 -12.60
CA THR A 28 -2.97 -1.89 -11.29
C THR A 28 -3.34 -0.44 -10.99
N ALA A 29 -2.46 0.51 -11.32
CA ALA A 29 -2.72 1.94 -11.13
C ALA A 29 -3.91 2.42 -11.98
N HIS A 30 -3.98 1.99 -13.24
CA HIS A 30 -5.10 2.32 -14.12
C HIS A 30 -6.44 1.83 -13.56
N ILE A 31 -6.51 0.58 -13.11
CA ILE A 31 -7.73 0.03 -12.50
C ILE A 31 -8.06 0.72 -11.18
N ALA A 32 -7.06 0.99 -10.34
CA ALA A 32 -7.26 1.70 -9.09
C ALA A 32 -7.82 3.12 -9.31
N ARG A 33 -7.30 3.87 -10.30
CA ARG A 33 -7.86 5.18 -10.68
C ARG A 33 -9.26 5.08 -11.27
N LEU A 34 -9.51 4.06 -12.10
CA LEU A 34 -10.81 3.88 -12.75
C LEU A 34 -11.92 3.61 -11.73
N LEU A 35 -11.62 2.80 -10.71
CA LEU A 35 -12.56 2.38 -9.67
C LEU A 35 -12.44 3.18 -8.37
N ASN A 36 -11.54 4.16 -8.32
CA ASN A 36 -11.20 4.92 -7.12
C ASN A 36 -10.86 4.03 -5.90
N LEU A 37 -10.06 2.97 -6.13
CA LEU A 37 -9.68 2.00 -5.11
C LEU A 37 -8.41 2.43 -4.38
N PRO A 38 -8.38 2.39 -3.04
CA PRO A 38 -7.18 2.71 -2.26
C PRO A 38 -6.04 1.73 -2.56
N VAL A 39 -4.84 2.26 -2.73
CA VAL A 39 -3.62 1.48 -2.97
C VAL A 39 -2.72 1.51 -1.74
N VAL A 40 -2.23 0.35 -1.33
CA VAL A 40 -1.27 0.20 -0.23
C VAL A 40 0.07 -0.27 -0.81
N LEU A 41 1.16 0.42 -0.47
CA LEU A 41 2.50 0.00 -0.90
C LEU A 41 3.12 -0.92 0.14
N VAL A 42 3.58 -2.09 -0.28
CA VAL A 42 4.39 -2.99 0.56
C VAL A 42 5.85 -2.79 0.19
N LEU A 43 6.67 -2.31 1.14
CA LEU A 43 8.07 -1.94 0.89
C LEU A 43 9.02 -2.91 1.57
N ASP A 44 9.97 -3.49 0.85
CA ASP A 44 11.10 -4.19 1.47
C ASP A 44 12.04 -3.18 2.13
N CYS A 45 12.03 -3.15 3.46
CA CYS A 45 12.84 -2.23 4.23
C CYS A 45 14.20 -2.80 4.64
N SER A 46 14.57 -4.02 4.24
CA SER A 46 15.79 -4.69 4.72
C SER A 46 17.07 -3.87 4.57
N HIS A 47 17.11 -2.95 3.59
CA HIS A 47 18.21 -2.02 3.33
C HIS A 47 17.75 -0.55 3.23
N LEU A 48 16.56 -0.22 3.72
CA LEU A 48 16.03 1.15 3.68
C LEU A 48 16.10 1.81 5.04
N SER A 49 16.18 3.14 5.04
CA SER A 49 15.96 3.97 6.22
C SER A 49 15.28 5.26 5.75
N GLY A 50 15.99 6.39 5.70
CA GLY A 50 15.45 7.66 5.18
C GLY A 50 14.98 7.58 3.72
N SER A 51 15.61 6.75 2.89
CA SER A 51 15.26 6.61 1.47
C SER A 51 13.83 6.11 1.22
N VAL A 52 13.18 5.51 2.23
CA VAL A 52 11.77 5.09 2.12
C VAL A 52 10.86 6.28 1.77
N THR A 53 11.14 7.47 2.31
CA THR A 53 10.39 8.69 2.04
C THR A 53 10.50 9.10 0.58
N ALA A 54 11.71 9.05 0.00
CA ALA A 54 11.91 9.39 -1.40
C ALA A 54 11.14 8.46 -2.34
N ILE A 55 11.10 7.16 -2.03
CA ILE A 55 10.34 6.17 -2.80
C ILE A 55 8.85 6.47 -2.72
N VAL A 56 8.30 6.59 -1.50
CA VAL A 56 6.87 6.81 -1.29
C VAL A 56 6.40 8.15 -1.86
N GLN A 57 7.16 9.22 -1.63
CA GLN A 57 6.86 10.54 -2.20
C GLN A 57 6.98 10.52 -3.72
N GLY A 58 7.90 9.72 -4.27
CA GLY A 58 8.01 9.46 -5.70
C GLY A 58 6.70 8.89 -6.26
N TYR A 59 6.18 7.82 -5.67
CA TYR A 59 4.88 7.25 -6.08
C TYR A 59 3.73 8.25 -5.95
N ARG A 60 3.65 8.98 -4.82
CA ARG A 60 2.59 9.96 -4.56
C ARG A 60 2.62 11.15 -5.53
N SER A 61 3.81 11.62 -5.88
CA SER A 61 3.99 12.76 -6.80
C SER A 61 3.89 12.34 -8.26
N PHE A 62 4.26 11.09 -8.58
CA PHE A 62 4.25 10.58 -9.95
C PHE A 62 2.84 10.48 -10.52
N ASP A 63 1.87 10.04 -9.71
CA ASP A 63 0.47 10.00 -10.08
C ASP A 63 -0.42 10.55 -8.95
N PRO A 64 -0.72 11.86 -8.96
CA PRO A 64 -1.57 12.50 -7.94
C PRO A 64 -3.02 12.00 -7.91
N LEU A 65 -3.47 11.30 -8.96
CA LEU A 65 -4.82 10.75 -9.05
C LEU A 65 -4.92 9.35 -8.43
N LEU A 66 -3.79 8.72 -8.08
CA LEU A 66 -3.77 7.43 -7.43
C LEU A 66 -3.97 7.58 -5.91
N PRO A 67 -5.04 7.03 -5.32
CA PRO A 67 -5.32 7.17 -3.89
C PRO A 67 -4.42 6.23 -3.07
N LEU A 68 -3.19 6.67 -2.77
CA LEU A 68 -2.29 5.96 -1.87
C LEU A 68 -2.78 6.08 -0.42
N ALA A 69 -3.23 4.96 0.14
CA ALA A 69 -3.82 4.90 1.48
C ALA A 69 -2.76 4.75 2.59
N GLY A 70 -1.59 4.22 2.28
CA GLY A 70 -0.54 3.99 3.26
C GLY A 70 0.51 2.99 2.80
N VAL A 71 1.38 2.61 3.73
CA VAL A 71 2.46 1.65 3.49
C VAL A 71 2.49 0.53 4.52
N VAL A 72 2.92 -0.64 4.09
CA VAL A 72 3.33 -1.76 4.97
C VAL A 72 4.85 -1.91 4.86
N LEU A 73 5.52 -1.86 6.01
CA LEU A 73 6.97 -1.96 6.10
C LEU A 73 7.36 -3.43 6.26
N ASN A 74 7.94 -4.04 5.23
CA ASN A 74 8.35 -5.44 5.24
C ASN A 74 9.82 -5.58 5.64
N ARG A 75 10.17 -6.70 6.28
CA ARG A 75 11.56 -7.07 6.66
C ARG A 75 12.28 -6.03 7.53
N VAL A 76 11.56 -5.41 8.46
CA VAL A 76 12.13 -4.44 9.42
C VAL A 76 13.02 -5.15 10.43
N GLY A 77 14.29 -4.73 10.50
CA GLY A 77 15.35 -5.46 11.22
C GLY A 77 15.41 -5.27 12.73
N SER A 78 14.97 -4.12 13.27
CA SER A 78 15.04 -3.82 14.72
C SER A 78 14.12 -2.65 15.10
N ASP A 79 13.95 -2.37 16.39
CA ASP A 79 13.19 -1.19 16.85
C ASP A 79 13.84 0.13 16.46
N ARG A 80 15.19 0.19 16.49
CA ARG A 80 15.92 1.36 15.99
C ARG A 80 15.63 1.59 14.51
N HIS A 81 15.64 0.52 13.72
CA HIS A 81 15.34 0.59 12.30
C HIS A 81 13.89 1.03 12.07
N LEU A 82 12.91 0.48 12.80
CA LEU A 82 11.52 0.93 12.73
C LEU A 82 11.39 2.43 13.02
N ARG A 83 12.02 2.91 14.10
CA ARG A 83 12.00 4.34 14.44
C ARG A 83 12.51 5.24 13.31
N LEU A 84 13.59 4.84 12.63
CA LEU A 84 14.12 5.60 11.50
C LEU A 84 13.14 5.64 10.32
N LEU A 85 12.48 4.52 10.01
CA LEU A 85 11.46 4.45 8.95
C LEU A 85 10.24 5.31 9.29
N THR A 86 9.77 5.24 10.55
CA THR A 86 8.65 6.05 11.03
C THR A 86 8.94 7.54 10.94
N LEU A 87 10.07 7.99 11.49
CA LEU A 87 10.49 9.40 11.42
C LEU A 87 10.59 9.88 9.97
N ALA A 88 11.09 9.03 9.06
CA ALA A 88 11.19 9.39 7.66
C ALA A 88 9.80 9.59 7.03
N LEU A 89 8.85 8.68 7.26
CA LEU A 89 7.51 8.73 6.67
C LEU A 89 6.61 9.80 7.29
N GLU A 90 6.84 10.17 8.55
CA GLU A 90 6.17 11.30 9.20
C GLU A 90 6.41 12.62 8.45
N THR A 91 7.58 12.82 7.85
CA THR A 91 7.90 14.05 7.09
C THR A 91 6.99 14.29 5.89
N ILE A 92 6.35 13.24 5.37
CA ILE A 92 5.40 13.29 4.26
C ILE A 92 3.97 12.90 4.70
N GLN A 93 3.76 12.75 6.01
CA GLN A 93 2.49 12.34 6.61
C GLN A 93 1.92 11.04 6.03
N MET A 94 2.80 10.07 5.71
CA MET A 94 2.36 8.80 5.14
C MET A 94 1.96 7.81 6.26
N PRO A 95 0.72 7.28 6.27
CA PRO A 95 0.30 6.28 7.24
C PRO A 95 1.08 4.96 7.10
N ILE A 96 1.57 4.44 8.22
CA ILE A 96 2.09 3.07 8.31
C ILE A 96 0.93 2.18 8.75
N LEU A 97 0.49 1.31 7.85
CA LEU A 97 -0.65 0.41 8.07
C LEU A 97 -0.22 -0.94 8.67
N GLY A 98 1.08 -1.25 8.65
CA GLY A 98 1.61 -2.49 9.21
C GLY A 98 3.13 -2.56 9.17
N VAL A 99 3.69 -3.40 10.04
CA VAL A 99 5.14 -3.64 10.15
C VAL A 99 5.39 -5.13 10.27
N LEU A 100 6.15 -5.68 9.32
CA LEU A 100 6.59 -7.07 9.34
C LEU A 100 8.08 -7.10 9.69
N ARG A 101 8.41 -7.77 10.79
CA ARG A 101 9.80 -7.92 11.23
C ARG A 101 10.53 -8.90 10.33
N ARG A 102 11.84 -8.69 10.20
CA ARG A 102 12.72 -9.67 9.55
C ARG A 102 12.72 -10.95 10.40
N GLN A 103 12.05 -12.00 9.91
CA GLN A 103 12.12 -13.34 10.50
C GLN A 103 12.93 -14.25 9.56
N GLY A 104 13.87 -15.02 10.12
CA GLY A 104 14.81 -15.87 9.37
C GLY A 104 14.19 -17.03 8.56
N GLY A 105 12.87 -17.09 8.43
CA GLY A 105 12.16 -18.13 7.68
C GLY A 105 10.80 -17.70 7.10
N ILE A 106 10.38 -16.44 7.29
CA ILE A 106 9.15 -15.91 6.69
C ILE A 106 9.55 -14.82 5.70
N ALA A 107 9.76 -15.23 4.45
CA ALA A 107 9.67 -14.32 3.33
C ALA A 107 8.22 -14.38 2.86
N ILE A 108 7.49 -13.25 2.91
CA ILE A 108 6.33 -13.12 2.02
C ILE A 108 6.92 -13.24 0.62
N PRO A 109 6.53 -14.25 -0.18
CA PRO A 109 7.06 -14.40 -1.51
C PRO A 109 6.79 -13.10 -2.26
N ASP A 110 7.87 -12.49 -2.76
CA ASP A 110 7.76 -11.39 -3.71
C ASP A 110 7.17 -12.00 -4.98
N ARG A 111 5.84 -12.02 -5.06
CA ARG A 111 5.18 -12.23 -6.34
C ARG A 111 5.20 -10.87 -6.98
N HIS A 112 6.05 -10.74 -7.98
CA HIS A 112 6.03 -9.66 -8.95
C HIS A 112 4.66 -9.47 -9.65
N LEU A 113 3.56 -10.07 -9.19
CA LEU A 113 2.25 -10.14 -9.81
C LEU A 113 1.20 -10.57 -8.76
N GLY A 114 0.50 -9.60 -8.17
CA GLY A 114 -0.80 -9.85 -7.54
C GLY A 114 -0.77 -10.51 -6.17
N LEU A 115 -1.50 -9.87 -5.25
CA LEU A 115 -1.81 -10.38 -3.91
C LEU A 115 -2.32 -11.83 -3.99
N VAL A 116 -1.83 -12.69 -3.09
CA VAL A 116 -2.44 -14.00 -2.83
C VAL A 116 -3.86 -13.76 -2.34
N PRO A 117 -4.90 -14.35 -2.96
CA PRO A 117 -6.25 -14.31 -2.43
C PRO A 117 -6.25 -14.80 -0.98
N ALA A 118 -6.90 -14.06 -0.08
CA ALA A 118 -6.94 -14.36 1.36
C ALA A 118 -7.42 -15.79 1.70
N GLY A 119 -8.06 -16.48 0.75
CA GLY A 119 -8.52 -17.87 0.87
C GLY A 119 -7.44 -18.97 0.75
N GLU A 120 -6.20 -18.67 0.34
CA GLU A 120 -5.12 -19.66 0.20
C GLU A 120 -4.06 -19.61 1.32
N LEU A 121 -4.24 -18.74 2.32
CA LEU A 121 -3.31 -18.59 3.45
C LEU A 121 -3.92 -19.15 4.73
N THR A 122 -3.99 -20.48 4.85
CA THR A 122 -4.38 -21.21 6.08
C THR A 122 -3.43 -20.97 7.28
N HIS A 123 -2.45 -20.07 7.13
CA HIS A 123 -1.43 -19.73 8.13
C HIS A 123 -1.22 -18.21 8.31
N LEU A 124 -2.16 -17.36 7.88
CA LEU A 124 -2.04 -15.90 8.02
C LEU A 124 -1.80 -15.47 9.49
N ASP A 125 -2.43 -16.15 10.45
CA ASP A 125 -2.26 -15.90 11.89
C ASP A 125 -0.82 -16.12 12.38
N ARG A 126 -0.09 -17.05 11.74
CA ARG A 126 1.29 -17.38 12.09
C ARG A 126 2.31 -16.42 11.46
N VAL A 127 1.98 -15.82 10.32
CA VAL A 127 2.80 -14.79 9.64
C VAL A 127 2.64 -13.43 10.31
N LEU A 128 1.44 -13.12 10.81
CA LEU A 128 1.16 -11.83 11.45
C LEU A 128 1.65 -11.75 12.90
N GLY A 129 2.00 -12.86 13.55
CA GLY A 129 2.58 -12.88 14.89
C GLY A 129 1.63 -12.28 15.94
N GLY A 130 1.03 -13.13 16.76
CA GLY A 130 -0.10 -12.85 17.64
C GLY A 130 0.03 -11.80 18.75
N ASP A 131 0.88 -10.77 18.61
CA ASP A 131 0.95 -9.68 19.58
C ASP A 131 0.92 -8.24 19.02
N LYS A 132 1.23 -7.93 17.75
CA LYS A 132 1.22 -6.51 17.29
C LYS A 132 0.94 -6.34 15.79
N VAL A 133 -0.11 -6.97 15.28
CA VAL A 133 -0.77 -6.47 14.08
C VAL A 133 -2.21 -6.15 14.46
N GLU A 134 -2.38 -5.03 15.14
CA GLU A 134 -3.65 -4.33 15.13
C GLU A 134 -3.81 -3.80 13.70
N LEU A 135 -4.23 -4.68 12.78
CA LEU A 135 -4.92 -4.26 11.57
C LEU A 135 -6.11 -3.48 12.10
N THR A 136 -5.96 -2.17 12.26
CA THR A 136 -7.09 -1.34 12.64
C THR A 136 -8.10 -1.53 11.51
N ALA A 137 -9.16 -2.27 11.81
CA ALA A 137 -10.24 -2.63 10.89
C ALA A 137 -10.95 -1.39 10.31
N GLN A 138 -10.50 -0.18 10.69
CA GLN A 138 -10.94 1.11 10.19
C GLN A 138 -10.83 1.24 8.66
N TYR A 139 -9.80 0.66 8.01
CA TYR A 139 -9.62 0.85 6.56
C TYR A 139 -10.41 -0.13 5.69
N LEU A 140 -10.79 -1.30 6.21
CA LEU A 140 -11.64 -2.24 5.48
C LEU A 140 -13.12 -1.78 5.41
N LEU A 141 -13.47 -0.75 6.18
CA LEU A 141 -14.81 -0.16 6.24
C LEU A 141 -15.06 0.98 5.23
N ILE A 142 -14.04 1.46 4.50
CA ILE A 142 -14.23 2.46 3.43
C ILE A 142 -14.56 1.78 2.10
N LEU A 143 -15.54 0.87 2.09
CA LEU A 143 -16.10 0.29 0.87
C LEU A 143 -17.62 0.13 0.91
N HIS A 144 -18.33 0.92 1.71
CA HIS A 144 -19.77 1.02 1.51
C HIS A 144 -20.25 2.47 1.63
N HIS A 145 -20.83 2.93 0.53
CA HIS A 145 -21.72 4.07 0.31
C HIS A 145 -22.00 4.98 1.52
N GLY A 146 -21.83 6.29 1.28
CA GLY A 146 -22.00 7.35 2.25
C GLY A 146 -23.18 7.18 3.22
N VAL A 147 -22.83 7.06 4.51
CA VAL A 147 -23.70 7.36 5.64
C VAL A 147 -22.81 7.99 6.72
N SER A 148 -23.21 9.16 7.19
CA SER A 148 -22.64 9.87 8.34
C SER A 148 -22.99 9.15 9.64
N VAL A 149 -22.00 8.89 10.51
CA VAL A 149 -22.16 8.61 11.95
C VAL A 149 -20.80 8.93 12.60
N GLY A 150 -20.61 9.80 13.60
CA GLY A 150 -21.52 10.31 14.61
C GLY A 150 -21.26 9.64 15.97
N TRP A 151 -20.25 10.11 16.71
CA TRP A 151 -20.04 9.95 18.17
C TRP A 151 -19.72 8.55 18.77
N TRP A 152 -19.04 8.58 19.93
CA TRP A 152 -18.74 7.52 20.94
C TRP A 152 -17.48 6.66 20.64
N ILE A 153 -16.45 6.48 21.51
CA ILE A 153 -16.25 6.48 22.99
C ILE A 153 -14.73 6.55 23.25
N ASN A 154 -14.17 7.56 23.94
CA ASN A 154 -13.81 7.57 25.38
C ASN A 154 -14.30 6.39 26.24
N LEU A 155 -13.43 5.40 26.44
CA LEU A 155 -13.18 4.66 27.70
C LEU A 155 -11.89 3.85 27.56
#